data_AF-A0A1B6LV08-F1
#
_entry.id   AF-A0A1B6LV08-F1
#
_cell.length_a   1.000
_cell.length_b   1.000
_cell.length_c   1.000
_cell.angle_alpha   90.00
_cell.angle_beta   90.00
_cell.angle_gamma   90.00
#
_symmetry.space_group_name_H-M   'P 1'
#
loop_
_entity.id
_entity.type
_entity.pdbx_description
1 polymer ?
#
loop_
_entity_poly.entity_id
_entity_poly.type
_entity_poly.pdbx_seq_one_letter_code
_entity_poly.pdbx_strand_id
1 'polypeptide(L)'
;AELDVRTDTIKQLAKTVNSNLKSLERRISQEEEDLSEGDPVPAGLRIRRTQHATTLHLFVEAVTEFNLEQVDYKEKCEERIHRIASIAKAEVSDEKLEELLEQGNYGSIFNSDIITETQEARRALEDIQVRHEELLRLEKSIKELRDLFVEMAILVEQQGDLINSIEHHVLDAGEAVETAKVQTKKAIRYKGKARKKKIILVIIVVILLLALVVYIYFSFIKPLMGNSDSESSSRIVTTVPTPAPSLTTTTLQTQLSLSDSLHVN
;
A
#
# COMPACT_ATOMS: atom_id res chain seq x y z
N ALA A 1 32.87 -19.49 -9.13
CA ALA A 1 31.76 -20.14 -9.86
C ALA A 1 30.38 -19.63 -9.42
N GLU A 2 29.91 -19.91 -8.20
CA GLU A 2 28.56 -19.44 -7.77
C GLU A 2 28.48 -17.92 -7.60
N LEU A 3 29.52 -17.29 -7.02
CA LEU A 3 29.60 -15.84 -6.86
C LEU A 3 29.62 -15.11 -8.20
N ASP A 4 30.31 -15.65 -9.21
CA ASP A 4 30.36 -15.06 -10.56
C ASP A 4 28.99 -15.07 -11.21
N VAL A 5 28.29 -16.21 -11.13
CA VAL A 5 26.93 -16.35 -11.66
C VAL A 5 25.98 -15.36 -10.99
N ARG A 6 26.07 -15.19 -9.66
CA ARG A 6 25.26 -14.21 -8.93
C ARG A 6 25.58 -12.78 -9.35
N THR A 7 26.85 -12.44 -9.50
CA THR A 7 27.31 -11.11 -9.94
C THR A 7 26.79 -10.79 -11.34
N ASP A 8 26.87 -11.74 -12.27
CA ASP A 8 26.34 -11.59 -13.62
C ASP A 8 24.81 -11.47 -13.63
N THR A 9 24.12 -12.22 -12.77
CA THR A 9 22.67 -12.12 -12.59
C THR A 9 22.27 -10.73 -12.09
N ILE A 10 22.98 -10.20 -11.08
CA ILE A 10 22.76 -8.83 -10.56
C ILE A 10 22.96 -7.80 -11.68
N LYS A 11 24.02 -7.94 -12.47
CA LYS A 11 24.28 -7.05 -13.63
C LYS A 11 23.16 -7.11 -14.67
N GLN A 12 22.68 -8.29 -15.02
CA GLN A 12 21.57 -8.45 -15.98
C GLN A 12 20.27 -7.84 -15.43
N LEU A 13 20.00 -8.05 -14.15
CA LEU A 13 18.84 -7.47 -13.48
C LEU A 13 18.93 -5.94 -13.47
N ALA A 14 20.09 -5.39 -13.11
CA ALA A 14 20.32 -3.95 -13.11
C ALA A 14 20.11 -3.34 -14.50
N LYS A 15 20.64 -3.96 -15.55
CA LYS A 15 20.40 -3.54 -16.94
C LYS A 15 18.91 -3.57 -17.31
N THR A 16 18.19 -4.60 -16.86
CA THR A 16 16.75 -4.73 -17.10
C THR A 16 15.95 -3.64 -16.39
N VAL A 17 16.24 -3.39 -15.10
CA VAL A 17 15.59 -2.34 -14.31
C VAL A 17 15.86 -0.96 -14.94
N ASN A 18 17.10 -0.68 -15.32
CA ASN A 18 17.47 0.56 -15.99
C ASN A 18 16.74 0.76 -17.33
N SER A 19 16.65 -0.28 -18.15
CA SER A 19 15.87 -0.23 -19.39
C SER A 19 14.39 0.06 -19.14
N ASN A 20 13.81 -0.55 -18.10
CA ASN A 20 12.42 -0.34 -17.72
C ASN A 20 12.17 1.07 -17.18
N LEU A 21 13.09 1.60 -16.36
CA LEU A 21 13.06 2.99 -15.87
C LEU A 21 13.10 3.96 -17.05
N LYS A 22 14.05 3.82 -17.98
CA LYS A 22 14.12 4.66 -19.19
C LYS A 22 12.86 4.59 -20.06
N SER A 23 12.28 3.39 -20.20
CA SER A 23 11.03 3.20 -20.94
C SER A 23 9.86 3.90 -20.25
N LEU A 24 9.78 3.81 -18.91
CA LEU A 24 8.76 4.47 -18.13
C LEU A 24 8.91 6.00 -18.18
N GLU A 25 10.14 6.51 -18.09
CA GLU A 25 10.43 7.94 -18.22
C GLU A 25 9.95 8.49 -19.56
N ARG A 26 10.33 7.84 -20.68
CA ARG A 26 9.88 8.25 -22.02
C ARG A 26 8.35 8.31 -22.13
N ARG A 27 7.65 7.35 -21.50
CA ARG A 27 6.18 7.33 -21.49
C ARG A 27 5.59 8.47 -20.66
N ILE A 28 6.23 8.81 -19.54
CA ILE A 28 5.83 9.96 -18.71
C ILE A 28 6.01 11.24 -19.51
N SER A 29 7.17 11.46 -20.13
CA SER A 29 7.45 12.66 -20.93
C SER A 29 6.51 12.80 -22.14
N GLN A 30 6.19 11.70 -22.82
CA GLN A 30 5.21 11.72 -23.93
C GLN A 30 3.82 12.11 -23.45
N GLU A 31 3.35 11.52 -22.36
CA GLU A 31 2.04 11.81 -21.79
C GLU A 31 1.97 13.23 -21.21
N GLU A 32 3.11 13.82 -20.83
CA GLU A 32 3.24 15.23 -20.45
C GLU A 32 3.15 16.18 -21.63
N GLU A 33 3.80 15.85 -22.74
CA GLU A 33 3.79 16.65 -23.97
C GLU A 33 2.39 16.67 -24.62
N ASP A 34 1.65 15.56 -24.50
CA ASP A 34 0.27 15.43 -24.99
C ASP A 34 -0.75 16.23 -24.14
N LEU A 35 -0.37 16.70 -22.94
CA LEU A 35 -1.27 17.50 -22.09
C LEU A 35 -1.35 18.94 -22.58
N SER A 36 -2.58 19.40 -22.81
CA SER A 36 -2.83 20.82 -23.12
C SER A 36 -2.62 21.69 -21.89
N GLU A 37 -2.12 22.90 -22.12
CA GLU A 37 -1.85 23.87 -21.06
C GLU A 37 -3.15 24.20 -20.30
N GLY A 38 -3.21 23.82 -19.02
CA GLY A 38 -4.37 24.05 -18.14
C GLY A 38 -5.24 22.81 -17.86
N ASP A 39 -4.99 21.68 -18.51
CA ASP A 39 -5.71 20.44 -18.20
C ASP A 39 -5.28 19.86 -16.84
N PRO A 40 -6.22 19.32 -16.03
CA PRO A 40 -5.89 18.62 -14.81
C PRO A 40 -5.05 17.37 -15.11
N VAL A 41 -3.90 17.25 -14.45
CA VAL A 41 -3.01 16.09 -14.60
C VAL A 41 -3.75 14.79 -14.24
N PRO A 42 -3.84 13.80 -15.16
CA PRO A 42 -4.51 12.53 -14.88
C PRO A 42 -3.90 11.78 -13.70
N ALA A 43 -4.74 11.12 -12.92
CA ALA A 43 -4.28 10.30 -11.78
C ALA A 43 -3.28 9.22 -12.21
N GLY A 44 -3.46 8.61 -13.39
CA GLY A 44 -2.55 7.61 -13.93
C GLY A 44 -1.13 8.13 -14.16
N LEU A 45 -1.01 9.36 -14.69
CA LEU A 45 0.28 10.00 -14.92
C LEU A 45 0.97 10.35 -13.61
N ARG A 46 0.24 10.88 -12.63
CA ARG A 46 0.76 11.13 -11.26
C ARG A 46 1.28 9.85 -10.62
N ILE A 47 0.53 8.75 -10.72
CA ILE A 47 0.95 7.45 -10.18
C ILE A 47 2.24 6.98 -10.86
N ARG A 48 2.33 7.06 -12.20
CA ARG A 48 3.54 6.67 -12.94
C ARG A 48 4.75 7.50 -12.53
N ARG A 49 4.61 8.81 -12.39
CA ARG A 49 5.67 9.70 -11.88
C ARG A 49 6.18 9.22 -10.52
N THR A 50 5.29 9.06 -9.54
CA THR A 50 5.68 8.61 -8.20
C THR A 50 6.36 7.23 -8.26
N GLN A 51 5.80 6.27 -9.00
CA GLN A 51 6.39 4.93 -9.13
C GLN A 51 7.77 4.96 -9.78
N HIS A 52 7.94 5.75 -10.85
CA HIS A 52 9.21 5.91 -11.55
C HIS A 52 10.27 6.43 -10.58
N ALA A 53 9.96 7.50 -9.86
CA ALA A 53 10.91 8.14 -8.99
C ALA A 53 11.23 7.33 -7.72
N THR A 54 10.25 6.66 -7.11
CA THR A 54 10.51 5.72 -6.00
C THR A 54 11.38 4.55 -6.46
N THR A 55 11.09 3.98 -7.64
CA THR A 55 11.86 2.85 -8.16
C THR A 55 13.28 3.28 -8.53
N LEU A 56 13.46 4.46 -9.12
CA LEU A 56 14.78 4.99 -9.42
C LEU A 56 15.61 5.20 -8.14
N HIS A 57 15.02 5.75 -7.09
CA HIS A 57 15.71 5.95 -5.82
C HIS A 57 16.18 4.62 -5.20
N LEU A 58 15.29 3.64 -5.07
CA LEU A 58 15.63 2.31 -4.55
C LEU A 58 16.67 1.60 -5.41
N PHE A 59 16.61 1.80 -6.73
CA PHE A 59 17.57 1.21 -7.65
C PHE A 59 18.96 1.84 -7.50
N VAL A 60 19.06 3.16 -7.42
CA VAL A 60 20.32 3.87 -7.18
C VAL A 60 20.94 3.44 -5.85
N GLU A 61 20.13 3.34 -4.79
CA GLU A 61 20.58 2.85 -3.48
C GLU A 61 21.17 1.43 -3.58
N ALA A 62 20.42 0.49 -4.16
CA ALA A 62 20.87 -0.90 -4.29
C ALA A 62 22.13 -1.06 -5.15
N VAL A 63 22.25 -0.31 -6.25
CA VAL A 63 23.43 -0.35 -7.13
C VAL A 63 24.65 0.27 -6.43
N THR A 64 24.44 1.28 -5.58
CA THR A 64 25.50 1.89 -4.75
C THR A 64 26.01 0.92 -3.70
N GLU A 65 25.11 0.27 -2.97
CA GLU A 65 25.49 -0.75 -1.99
C GLU A 65 26.26 -1.90 -2.66
N PHE A 66 25.79 -2.38 -3.81
CA PHE A 66 26.50 -3.40 -4.58
C PHE A 66 27.88 -2.93 -5.04
N ASN A 67 28.01 -1.68 -5.49
CA ASN A 67 29.31 -1.14 -5.90
C ASN A 67 30.30 -1.04 -4.74
N LEU A 68 29.85 -0.61 -3.56
CA LEU A 68 30.68 -0.56 -2.36
C LEU A 68 31.22 -1.94 -1.98
N GLU A 69 30.36 -2.97 -2.00
CA GLU A 69 30.79 -4.35 -1.72
C GLU A 69 31.77 -4.87 -2.77
N GLN A 70 31.60 -4.51 -4.04
CA GLN A 70 32.55 -4.86 -5.10
C GLN A 70 33.91 -4.18 -4.91
N VAL A 71 33.95 -2.92 -4.45
CA VAL A 71 35.19 -2.20 -4.16
C VAL A 71 35.90 -2.80 -2.95
N ASP A 72 35.18 -3.09 -1.86
CA ASP A 72 35.74 -3.76 -0.67
C ASP A 72 36.27 -5.16 -1.02
N TYR A 73 35.57 -5.91 -1.88
CA TYR A 73 36.07 -7.20 -2.37
C TYR A 73 37.34 -7.06 -3.23
N LYS A 74 37.49 -5.96 -3.98
CA LYS A 74 38.70 -5.68 -4.77
C LYS A 74 39.90 -5.49 -3.85
N GLU A 75 39.76 -4.65 -2.84
CA GLU A 75 40.79 -4.37 -1.84
C GLU A 75 41.25 -5.66 -1.13
N LYS A 76 40.29 -6.50 -0.70
CA LYS A 76 40.60 -7.81 -0.09
C LYS A 76 41.34 -8.76 -1.04
N CYS A 77 41.06 -8.70 -2.34
CA CYS A 77 41.76 -9.51 -3.33
C CYS A 77 43.20 -9.01 -3.51
N GLU A 78 43.41 -7.69 -3.58
CA GLU A 78 44.72 -7.05 -3.68
C GLU A 78 45.58 -7.34 -2.45
N GLU A 79 45.05 -7.17 -1.23
CA GLU A 79 45.75 -7.52 0.02
C GLU A 79 46.20 -8.98 0.04
N ARG A 80 45.37 -9.88 -0.49
CA ARG A 80 45.69 -11.30 -0.53
C ARG A 80 46.75 -11.63 -1.58
N ILE A 81 46.71 -11.01 -2.76
CA ILE A 81 47.77 -11.13 -3.75
C ILE A 81 49.09 -10.62 -3.17
N HIS A 82 49.08 -9.47 -2.50
CA HIS A 82 50.24 -8.89 -1.82
C HIS A 82 50.83 -9.84 -0.76
N ARG A 83 49.97 -10.41 0.11
CA ARG A 83 50.40 -11.38 1.11
C ARG A 83 51.00 -12.65 0.50
N ILE A 84 50.42 -13.19 -0.58
CA ILE A 84 50.93 -14.42 -1.21
C ILE A 84 52.24 -14.12 -1.95
N ALA A 85 52.34 -12.98 -2.62
CA ALA A 85 53.55 -12.54 -3.31
C ALA A 85 54.73 -12.34 -2.33
N SER A 86 54.49 -11.70 -1.18
CA SER A 86 55.49 -11.50 -0.13
C SER A 86 55.96 -12.81 0.53
N ILE A 87 55.06 -13.78 0.74
CA ILE A 87 55.42 -15.12 1.23
C ILE A 87 56.27 -15.88 0.20
N ALA A 88 55.99 -15.72 -1.09
CA ALA A 88 56.71 -16.39 -2.17
C ALA A 88 58.17 -15.92 -2.36
N LYS A 89 58.65 -14.95 -1.56
CA LYS A 89 60.02 -14.41 -1.65
C LYS A 89 60.40 -13.90 -3.05
N ALA A 90 59.44 -13.40 -3.81
CA ALA A 90 59.79 -12.57 -4.95
C ALA A 90 60.52 -11.34 -4.39
N GLU A 91 61.77 -11.08 -4.79
CA GLU A 91 62.52 -9.85 -4.45
C GLU A 91 61.91 -8.60 -5.13
N VAL A 92 60.58 -8.56 -5.22
CA VAL A 92 59.82 -7.48 -5.82
C VAL A 92 59.56 -6.48 -4.71
N SER A 93 60.14 -5.28 -4.82
CA SER A 93 59.83 -4.19 -3.89
C SER A 93 58.33 -3.90 -3.93
N ASP A 94 57.77 -3.45 -2.80
CA ASP A 94 56.34 -3.11 -2.72
C ASP A 94 55.93 -2.14 -3.84
N GLU A 95 56.75 -1.13 -4.17
CA GLU A 95 56.49 -0.22 -5.31
C GLU A 95 56.44 -0.94 -6.67
N LYS A 96 57.27 -1.95 -6.89
CA LYS A 96 57.30 -2.67 -8.16
C LYS A 96 56.14 -3.66 -8.25
N LEU A 97 55.71 -4.20 -7.12
CA LEU A 97 54.50 -5.02 -7.04
C LEU A 97 53.28 -4.14 -7.35
N GLU A 98 53.13 -2.99 -6.70
CA GLU A 98 52.07 -2.00 -6.94
C GLU A 98 51.99 -1.60 -8.42
N GLU A 99 53.13 -1.27 -9.05
CA GLU A 99 53.20 -0.93 -10.48
C GLU A 99 52.70 -2.09 -11.37
N LEU A 100 53.02 -3.33 -11.02
CA LEU A 100 52.63 -4.51 -11.79
C LEU A 100 51.17 -4.91 -11.53
N LEU A 101 50.64 -4.60 -10.34
CA LEU A 101 49.21 -4.67 -10.01
C LEU A 101 48.42 -3.65 -10.85
N GLU A 102 48.85 -2.39 -10.88
CA GLU A 102 48.21 -1.30 -11.64
C GLU A 102 48.25 -1.51 -13.16
N GLN A 103 49.36 -2.05 -13.68
CA GLN A 103 49.51 -2.32 -15.12
C GLN A 103 48.74 -3.55 -15.60
N GLY A 104 48.12 -4.31 -14.71
CA GLY A 104 47.45 -5.56 -15.08
C GLY A 104 48.41 -6.64 -15.56
N ASN A 105 49.73 -6.45 -15.41
CA ASN A 105 50.77 -7.29 -15.99
C ASN A 105 51.41 -8.22 -14.96
N TYR A 106 50.53 -8.95 -14.26
CA TYR A 106 50.89 -9.93 -13.25
C TYR A 106 51.77 -11.03 -13.84
N GLY A 107 51.60 -11.38 -15.12
CA GLY A 107 52.42 -12.38 -15.79
C GLY A 107 53.91 -12.04 -15.87
N SER A 108 54.27 -10.75 -15.85
CA SER A 108 55.68 -10.32 -15.89
C SER A 108 56.39 -10.36 -14.54
N ILE A 109 55.65 -10.25 -13.43
CA ILE A 109 56.18 -10.40 -12.04
C ILE A 109 56.80 -11.79 -11.85
N PHE A 110 56.22 -12.80 -12.50
CA PHE A 110 56.54 -14.21 -12.28
C PHE A 110 57.49 -14.83 -13.32
N ASN A 111 57.83 -14.10 -14.38
CA ASN A 111 58.81 -14.55 -15.39
C ASN A 111 60.26 -14.18 -15.02
N SER A 112 60.48 -13.22 -14.11
CA SER A 112 61.81 -12.96 -13.55
C SER A 112 61.98 -13.72 -12.24
N ASP A 113 62.82 -14.75 -12.26
CA ASP A 113 63.55 -15.28 -11.10
C ASP A 113 62.76 -15.76 -9.86
N ILE A 114 61.44 -15.95 -9.91
CA ILE A 114 60.74 -16.76 -8.89
C ILE A 114 61.07 -18.23 -9.17
N ILE A 115 62.17 -18.64 -8.55
CA ILE A 115 62.70 -19.98 -8.40
C ILE A 115 61.55 -21.01 -8.37
N THR A 116 61.38 -21.72 -9.49
CA THR A 116 60.37 -22.77 -9.70
C THR A 116 60.72 -24.09 -9.01
N GLU A 117 61.63 -24.07 -8.02
CA GLU A 117 62.21 -25.25 -7.39
C GLU A 117 61.35 -25.83 -6.26
N THR A 118 60.41 -25.06 -5.66
CA THR A 118 59.58 -25.53 -4.53
C THR A 118 58.10 -25.71 -4.91
N GLN A 119 57.49 -26.77 -4.38
CA GLN A 119 56.05 -27.04 -4.58
C GLN A 119 55.16 -25.94 -3.96
N GLU A 120 55.64 -25.26 -2.92
CA GLU A 120 54.94 -24.16 -2.26
C GLU A 120 54.87 -22.90 -3.14
N ALA A 121 55.96 -22.53 -3.82
CA ALA A 121 55.96 -21.40 -4.76
C ALA A 121 55.00 -21.61 -5.94
N ARG A 122 54.88 -22.85 -6.45
CA ARG A 122 53.91 -23.18 -7.51
C ARG A 122 52.46 -23.06 -7.07
N ARG A 123 52.13 -23.46 -5.83
CA ARG A 123 50.78 -23.30 -5.28
C ARG A 123 50.43 -21.84 -5.03
N ALA A 124 51.38 -21.06 -4.52
CA ALA A 124 51.24 -19.62 -4.36
C ALA A 124 50.96 -18.93 -5.72
N LEU A 125 51.67 -19.35 -6.77
CA LEU A 125 51.46 -18.86 -8.13
C LEU A 125 50.05 -19.16 -8.67
N GLU A 126 49.57 -20.39 -8.47
CA GLU A 126 48.22 -20.78 -8.90
C GLU A 126 47.13 -19.95 -8.18
N ASP A 127 47.25 -19.74 -6.86
CA ASP A 127 46.30 -18.90 -6.13
C ASP A 127 46.35 -17.45 -6.65
N ILE A 128 47.54 -16.86 -6.85
CA ILE A 128 47.65 -15.50 -7.41
C ILE A 128 47.00 -15.40 -8.79
N GLN A 129 47.19 -16.39 -9.67
CA GLN A 129 46.60 -16.35 -11.01
C GLN A 129 45.06 -16.38 -10.96
N VAL A 130 44.48 -17.21 -10.09
CA VAL A 130 43.03 -17.25 -9.87
C VAL A 130 42.53 -15.91 -9.35
N ARG A 131 43.22 -15.31 -8.37
CA ARG A 131 42.89 -14.00 -7.79
C ARG A 131 42.95 -12.87 -8.81
N HIS A 132 43.95 -12.90 -9.66
CA HIS A 132 44.10 -11.92 -10.73
C HIS A 132 42.93 -12.01 -11.72
N GLU A 133 42.51 -13.22 -12.09
CA GLU A 133 41.35 -13.40 -12.96
C GLU A 133 40.05 -12.90 -12.28
N GLU A 134 39.88 -13.13 -10.97
CA GLU A 134 38.80 -12.56 -10.16
C GLU A 134 38.82 -11.02 -10.19
N LEU A 135 40.01 -10.42 -10.03
CA LEU A 135 40.21 -8.96 -10.03
C LEU A 135 39.87 -8.33 -11.39
N LEU A 136 40.32 -8.91 -12.50
CA LEU A 136 39.97 -8.42 -13.85
C LEU A 136 38.46 -8.44 -14.11
N ARG A 137 37.77 -9.49 -13.65
CA ARG A 137 36.30 -9.59 -13.76
C ARG A 137 35.61 -8.54 -12.91
N LEU A 138 36.14 -8.30 -11.71
CA LEU A 138 35.62 -7.31 -10.78
C LEU A 138 35.78 -5.89 -11.30
N GLU A 139 36.95 -5.54 -11.85
CA GLU A 139 37.18 -4.24 -12.49
C GLU A 139 36.24 -3.99 -13.65
N LYS A 140 36.01 -5.02 -14.48
CA LYS A 140 35.00 -4.96 -15.54
C LYS A 140 33.59 -4.74 -14.97
N SER A 141 33.23 -5.45 -13.91
CA SER A 141 31.95 -5.29 -13.20
C SER A 141 31.77 -3.86 -12.69
N ILE A 142 32.76 -3.32 -11.97
CA ILE A 142 32.77 -1.95 -11.43
C ILE A 142 32.67 -0.93 -12.57
N LYS A 143 33.36 -1.14 -13.69
CA LYS A 143 33.25 -0.26 -14.86
C LYS A 143 31.84 -0.28 -15.46
N GLU A 144 31.22 -1.44 -15.61
CA GLU A 144 29.83 -1.54 -16.09
C GLU A 144 28.83 -0.85 -15.14
N LEU A 145 29.03 -0.95 -13.82
CA LEU A 145 28.22 -0.23 -12.82
C LEU A 145 28.42 1.29 -12.91
N ARG A 146 29.64 1.75 -13.20
CA ARG A 146 29.93 3.17 -13.40
C ARG A 146 29.18 3.72 -14.61
N ASP A 147 29.18 2.99 -15.73
CA ASP A 147 28.43 3.38 -16.92
C ASP A 147 26.94 3.47 -16.58
N LEU A 148 26.42 2.53 -15.79
CA LEU A 148 25.05 2.58 -15.27
C LEU A 148 24.80 3.81 -14.36
N PHE A 149 25.74 4.20 -13.48
CA PHE A 149 25.61 5.41 -12.66
C PHE A 149 25.52 6.68 -13.50
N VAL A 150 26.32 6.79 -14.56
CA VAL A 150 26.25 7.95 -15.47
C VAL A 150 24.87 8.03 -16.11
N GLU A 151 24.32 6.90 -16.55
CA GLU A 151 22.98 6.85 -17.12
C GLU A 151 21.88 7.19 -16.10
N MET A 152 22.03 6.76 -14.84
CA MET A 152 21.08 7.07 -13.77
C MET A 152 21.17 8.53 -13.33
N ALA A 153 22.36 9.13 -13.31
CA ALA A 153 22.54 10.54 -12.94
C ALA A 153 21.70 11.46 -13.82
N ILE A 154 21.60 11.16 -15.13
CA ILE A 154 20.74 11.89 -16.07
C ILE A 154 19.26 11.74 -15.68
N LEU A 155 18.82 10.54 -15.32
CA LEU A 155 17.43 10.28 -14.92
C LEU A 155 17.08 10.96 -13.58
N VAL A 156 18.02 11.02 -12.64
CA VAL A 156 17.86 11.69 -11.34
C VAL A 156 17.81 13.20 -11.52
N GLU A 157 18.68 13.78 -12.36
CA GLU A 157 18.71 15.21 -12.66
C GLU A 157 17.37 15.68 -13.27
N GLN A 158 16.80 14.88 -14.18
CA GLN A 158 15.50 15.16 -14.80
C GLN A 158 14.32 15.10 -13.81
N GLN A 159 14.48 14.45 -12.66
CA GLN A 159 13.44 14.28 -11.64
C GLN A 159 13.50 15.28 -10.48
N GLY A 160 14.42 16.26 -10.52
CA GLY A 160 14.84 17.10 -9.38
C GLY A 160 13.75 17.60 -8.40
N ASP A 161 12.53 17.92 -8.86
CA ASP A 161 11.44 18.40 -7.99
C ASP A 161 10.48 17.30 -7.48
N LEU A 162 10.44 16.14 -8.14
CA LEU A 162 9.50 15.07 -7.85
C LEU A 162 9.90 14.25 -6.62
N ILE A 163 11.21 14.12 -6.33
CA ILE A 163 11.72 13.36 -5.17
C ILE A 163 11.19 13.94 -3.85
N ASN A 164 11.18 15.27 -3.68
CA ASN A 164 10.57 15.92 -2.51
C ASN A 164 9.05 15.72 -2.44
N SER A 165 8.38 15.57 -3.58
CA SER A 165 6.94 15.30 -3.64
C SER A 165 6.58 13.83 -3.41
N ILE A 166 7.53 12.89 -3.54
CA ILE A 166 7.32 11.47 -3.20
C ILE A 166 7.16 11.30 -1.69
N GLU A 167 7.98 11.99 -0.89
CA GLU A 167 7.83 11.96 0.58
C GLU A 167 6.42 12.42 0.97
N HIS A 168 5.94 13.52 0.38
CA HIS A 168 4.59 14.02 0.57
C HIS A 168 3.50 13.08 0.02
N HIS A 169 3.62 12.54 -1.19
CA HIS A 169 2.58 11.69 -1.79
C HIS A 169 2.52 10.26 -1.26
N VAL A 170 3.64 9.70 -0.76
CA VAL A 170 3.65 8.40 -0.06
C VAL A 170 3.02 8.55 1.32
N LEU A 171 3.28 9.65 2.04
CA LEU A 171 2.58 10.00 3.28
C LEU A 171 1.07 10.20 3.04
N ASP A 172 0.69 10.98 2.03
CA ASP A 172 -0.72 11.23 1.68
C ASP A 172 -1.46 9.98 1.19
N ALA A 173 -0.78 9.11 0.42
CA ALA A 173 -1.36 7.85 -0.03
C ALA A 173 -1.57 6.86 1.13
N GLY A 174 -0.67 6.84 2.11
CA GLY A 174 -0.86 6.13 3.38
C GLY A 174 -2.11 6.62 4.12
N GLU A 175 -2.26 7.94 4.26
CA GLU A 175 -3.42 8.56 4.92
C GLU A 175 -4.73 8.35 4.15
N ALA A 176 -4.70 8.36 2.81
CA ALA A 176 -5.86 8.09 1.96
C ALA A 176 -6.30 6.62 2.04
N VAL A 177 -5.37 5.66 2.15
CA VAL A 177 -5.67 4.24 2.34
C VAL A 177 -6.22 3.97 3.75
N GLU A 178 -5.66 4.61 4.77
CA GLU A 178 -6.17 4.60 6.15
C GLU A 178 -7.62 5.13 6.19
N THR A 179 -7.85 6.27 5.54
CA THR A 179 -9.17 6.92 5.46
C THR A 179 -10.16 6.08 4.64
N ALA A 180 -9.74 5.48 3.52
CA ALA A 180 -10.56 4.58 2.71
C ALA A 180 -10.93 3.30 3.47
N LYS A 181 -10.03 2.76 4.29
CA LYS A 181 -10.31 1.61 5.18
C LYS A 181 -11.37 1.98 6.22
N VAL A 182 -11.27 3.16 6.82
CA VAL A 182 -12.27 3.69 7.77
C VAL A 182 -13.62 3.93 7.10
N GLN A 183 -13.65 4.55 5.92
CA GLN A 183 -14.88 4.82 5.17
C GLN A 183 -15.55 3.54 4.68
N THR A 184 -14.78 2.54 4.24
CA THR A 184 -15.31 1.22 3.86
C THR A 184 -15.93 0.49 5.06
N LYS A 185 -15.28 0.56 6.23
CA LYS A 185 -15.82 0.00 7.48
C LYS A 185 -17.11 0.71 7.92
N LYS A 186 -17.17 2.05 7.79
CA LYS A 186 -18.41 2.83 8.00
C LYS A 186 -19.49 2.43 7.00
N ALA A 187 -19.18 2.31 5.71
CA ALA A 187 -20.13 1.92 4.66
C ALA A 187 -20.75 0.53 4.90
N ILE A 188 -19.96 -0.45 5.38
CA ILE A 188 -20.46 -1.77 5.79
C ILE A 188 -21.43 -1.64 6.97
N ARG A 189 -21.11 -0.81 7.98
CA ARG A 189 -22.00 -0.54 9.13
C ARG A 189 -23.30 0.15 8.70
N TYR A 190 -23.26 1.11 7.77
CA TYR A 190 -24.45 1.79 7.25
C TYR A 190 -25.34 0.86 6.41
N LYS A 191 -24.75 0.00 5.56
CA LYS A 191 -25.51 -1.02 4.81
C LYS A 191 -26.27 -1.97 5.75
N GLY A 192 -25.68 -2.37 6.87
CA GLY A 192 -26.36 -3.18 7.89
C GLY A 192 -27.55 -2.46 8.55
N LYS A 193 -27.39 -1.19 8.93
CA LYS A 193 -28.47 -0.38 9.54
C LYS A 193 -29.60 -0.06 8.56
N ALA A 194 -29.29 0.19 7.28
CA ALA A 194 -30.28 0.46 6.24
C ALA A 194 -31.18 -0.76 5.97
N ARG A 195 -30.63 -1.98 5.97
CA ARG A 195 -31.44 -3.22 5.83
C ARG A 195 -32.46 -3.37 6.95
N LYS A 196 -32.05 -3.13 8.21
CA LYS A 196 -32.96 -3.19 9.36
C LYS A 196 -34.09 -2.15 9.27
N LYS A 197 -33.77 -0.92 8.86
CA LYS A 197 -34.77 0.14 8.64
C LYS A 197 -35.74 -0.20 7.50
N LYS A 198 -35.26 -0.80 6.40
CA LYS A 198 -36.12 -1.27 5.29
C LYS A 198 -37.09 -2.36 5.76
N ILE A 199 -36.64 -3.32 6.57
CA ILE A 199 -37.50 -4.39 7.11
C ILE A 199 -38.59 -3.80 8.02
N ILE A 200 -38.23 -2.88 8.91
CA ILE A 200 -39.21 -2.20 9.78
C ILE A 200 -40.26 -1.45 8.95
N LEU A 201 -39.84 -0.73 7.90
CA LEU A 201 -40.77 -0.03 7.02
C LEU A 201 -41.73 -0.99 6.30
N VAL A 202 -41.26 -2.13 5.82
CA VAL A 202 -42.11 -3.17 5.21
C VAL A 202 -43.14 -3.71 6.21
N ILE A 203 -42.75 -3.97 7.46
CA ILE A 203 -43.68 -4.45 8.51
C ILE A 203 -44.79 -3.42 8.75
N ILE A 204 -44.45 -2.13 8.84
CA ILE A 204 -45.45 -1.06 9.03
C ILE A 204 -46.45 -1.03 7.87
N VAL A 205 -45.97 -1.15 6.62
CA VAL A 205 -46.85 -1.17 5.44
C VAL A 205 -47.79 -2.37 5.47
N VAL A 206 -47.31 -3.56 5.86
CA VAL A 206 -48.16 -4.77 5.98
C VAL A 206 -49.25 -4.58 7.05
N ILE A 207 -48.91 -4.00 8.20
CA ILE A 207 -49.89 -3.73 9.27
C ILE A 207 -50.98 -2.75 8.78
N LEU A 208 -50.58 -1.68 8.07
CA LEU A 208 -51.53 -0.72 7.51
C LEU A 208 -52.48 -1.38 6.49
N LEU A 209 -51.96 -2.26 5.62
CA LEU A 209 -52.78 -3.01 4.68
C LEU A 209 -53.77 -3.93 5.39
N LEU A 210 -53.34 -4.64 6.44
CA LEU A 210 -54.23 -5.49 7.24
C LEU A 210 -55.34 -4.67 7.93
N ALA A 211 -54.99 -3.54 8.53
CA ALA A 211 -55.97 -2.64 9.15
C ALA A 211 -57.00 -2.12 8.14
N LEU A 212 -56.56 -1.80 6.92
CA LEU A 212 -57.44 -1.36 5.84
C LEU A 212 -58.38 -2.48 5.37
N VAL A 213 -57.90 -3.72 5.26
CA VAL A 213 -58.74 -4.89 4.96
C VAL A 213 -59.78 -5.13 6.06
N VAL A 214 -59.38 -5.05 7.33
CA VAL A 214 -60.31 -5.17 8.47
C VAL A 214 -61.35 -4.07 8.47
N TYR A 215 -60.94 -2.83 8.17
CA TYR A 215 -61.85 -1.69 8.03
C TYR A 215 -62.87 -1.92 6.91
N ILE A 216 -62.43 -2.37 5.73
CA ILE A 216 -63.32 -2.69 4.61
C ILE A 216 -64.28 -3.82 5.00
N TYR A 217 -63.79 -4.89 5.65
CA TYR A 217 -64.62 -5.99 6.12
C TYR A 217 -65.71 -5.50 7.11
N PHE A 218 -65.34 -4.69 8.10
CA PHE A 218 -66.27 -4.17 9.10
C PHE A 218 -67.25 -3.16 8.49
N SER A 219 -66.79 -2.31 7.58
CA SER A 219 -67.61 -1.29 6.95
C SER A 219 -68.54 -1.84 5.87
N PHE A 220 -68.19 -2.95 5.22
CA PHE A 220 -68.89 -3.42 4.01
C PHE A 220 -69.59 -4.78 4.20
N ILE A 221 -69.02 -5.70 5.00
CA ILE A 221 -69.61 -7.03 5.24
C ILE A 221 -70.49 -7.05 6.49
N LYS A 222 -70.10 -6.32 7.55
CA LYS A 222 -70.89 -6.25 8.80
C LYS A 222 -72.30 -5.65 8.63
N PRO A 223 -72.57 -4.67 7.74
CA PRO A 223 -73.93 -4.19 7.49
C PRO A 223 -74.86 -5.23 6.83
N LEU A 224 -74.34 -6.37 6.37
CA LEU A 224 -75.15 -7.42 5.75
C LEU A 224 -75.70 -8.48 6.74
N MET A 225 -75.32 -8.41 8.02
CA MET A 225 -76.00 -9.14 9.10
C MET A 225 -76.63 -8.11 10.04
N GLY A 226 -77.93 -7.89 9.83
CA GLY A 226 -78.69 -6.81 10.45
C GLY A 226 -78.72 -6.84 11.97
N ASN A 227 -78.84 -5.66 12.55
CA ASN A 227 -79.40 -5.48 13.88
C ASN A 227 -80.34 -4.27 13.81
N SER A 228 -81.60 -4.51 14.17
CA SER A 228 -82.72 -3.58 14.09
C SER A 228 -82.60 -2.47 15.12
N ASP A 229 -82.59 -1.22 14.65
CA ASP A 229 -82.79 -0.03 15.47
C ASP A 229 -84.27 0.19 15.73
N SER A 230 -84.63 0.54 16.97
CA SER A 230 -85.90 1.18 17.30
C SER A 230 -85.63 2.53 17.96
N GLU A 231 -85.83 3.61 17.21
CA GLU A 231 -85.83 4.98 17.72
C GLU A 231 -87.26 5.52 17.77
N SER A 232 -87.60 6.12 18.91
CA SER A 232 -88.92 6.61 19.29
C SER A 232 -89.20 8.01 18.73
N SER A 233 -90.47 8.30 18.45
CA SER A 233 -90.92 9.61 17.95
C SER A 233 -91.82 10.34 18.95
N SER A 234 -91.59 11.66 19.07
CA SER A 234 -92.60 12.74 18.94
C SER A 234 -92.78 13.78 20.08
N ARG A 235 -92.68 15.04 19.63
CA ARG A 235 -93.53 16.25 19.83
C ARG A 235 -93.48 17.16 21.09
N ILE A 236 -93.00 18.40 20.84
CA ILE A 236 -93.57 19.78 21.02
C ILE A 236 -94.31 20.16 22.33
N VAL A 237 -93.93 21.28 22.98
CA VAL A 237 -94.73 22.51 23.26
C VAL A 237 -93.99 23.49 24.23
N THR A 238 -94.27 24.77 23.97
CA THR A 238 -93.85 26.12 24.44
C THR A 238 -93.87 26.46 25.95
N THR A 239 -93.07 27.48 26.30
CA THR A 239 -93.20 28.56 27.34
C THR A 239 -92.17 28.61 28.50
N VAL A 240 -91.72 29.85 28.75
CA VAL A 240 -90.76 30.44 29.74
C VAL A 240 -91.49 30.72 31.08
N PRO A 241 -90.92 31.15 32.25
CA PRO A 241 -89.57 31.15 32.89
C PRO A 241 -89.48 30.55 34.35
N THR A 242 -88.24 30.29 34.85
CA THR A 242 -87.60 30.65 36.19
C THR A 242 -88.29 30.32 37.56
N PRO A 243 -87.61 30.25 38.76
CA PRO A 243 -86.27 29.81 39.22
C PRO A 243 -86.27 28.74 40.37
N ALA A 244 -85.10 28.15 40.66
CA ALA A 244 -84.41 27.82 41.95
C ALA A 244 -85.18 27.35 43.22
N PRO A 245 -84.50 26.85 44.29
CA PRO A 245 -83.37 25.91 44.41
C PRO A 245 -83.67 24.82 45.51
N SER A 246 -82.61 24.21 46.07
CA SER A 246 -82.56 23.43 47.34
C SER A 246 -82.79 21.91 47.17
N LEU A 247 -82.18 20.98 47.91
CA LEU A 247 -81.00 20.90 48.77
C LEU A 247 -80.86 19.42 49.17
N THR A 248 -79.63 18.98 49.42
CA THR A 248 -79.24 17.92 50.38
C THR A 248 -79.39 16.42 50.06
N THR A 249 -78.34 15.72 50.52
CA THR A 249 -78.37 14.46 51.31
C THR A 249 -78.30 13.16 50.52
N THR A 250 -77.09 12.57 50.43
CA THR A 250 -76.66 11.41 51.26
C THR A 250 -77.05 10.13 50.52
N THR A 251 -76.20 9.13 50.31
CA THR A 251 -75.49 8.32 51.29
C THR A 251 -74.64 7.32 50.49
N LEU A 252 -73.42 7.06 50.97
CA LEU A 252 -72.69 5.79 51.07
C LEU A 252 -72.76 4.76 49.91
N GLN A 253 -71.76 3.93 49.61
CA GLN A 253 -70.36 3.66 50.00
C GLN A 253 -70.09 2.28 49.37
N THR A 254 -68.82 1.88 49.30
CA THR A 254 -68.30 0.48 49.26
C THR A 254 -67.56 0.19 47.95
N GLN A 255 -66.24 0.38 47.83
CA GLN A 255 -65.06 -0.27 48.44
C GLN A 255 -64.56 -1.56 47.76
N LEU A 256 -63.22 -1.73 47.85
CA LEU A 256 -62.26 -2.72 47.33
C LEU A 256 -61.68 -2.38 45.96
N SER A 257 -60.45 -1.85 45.79
CA SER A 257 -59.11 -2.23 46.30
C SER A 257 -58.76 -3.68 45.89
N LEU A 258 -57.63 -4.01 45.25
CA LEU A 258 -56.26 -3.57 45.53
C LEU A 258 -55.29 -4.14 44.46
N SER A 259 -54.21 -3.39 44.17
CA SER A 259 -52.80 -3.81 43.93
C SER A 259 -52.44 -4.90 42.89
N ASP A 260 -51.20 -5.02 42.40
CA ASP A 260 -50.04 -4.18 42.08
C ASP A 260 -48.96 -5.20 41.61
N SER A 261 -47.92 -4.71 40.92
CA SER A 261 -46.59 -5.35 40.79
C SER A 261 -46.30 -6.54 39.85
N LEU A 262 -45.39 -6.23 38.92
CA LEU A 262 -44.12 -6.91 38.59
C LEU A 262 -44.08 -8.44 38.41
N HIS A 263 -43.59 -8.86 37.24
CA HIS A 263 -42.33 -9.61 37.21
C HIS A 263 -41.56 -9.44 35.90
N VAL A 264 -40.29 -9.07 36.08
CA VAL A 264 -39.17 -9.17 35.15
C VAL A 264 -38.62 -10.59 35.27
N ASN A 265 -38.52 -11.29 34.14
CA ASN A 265 -37.35 -12.07 33.70
C ASN A 265 -37.60 -12.65 32.32
#